data_AF-A0A4Q6AN64-F1
#
_entry.id   AF-A0A4Q6AN64-F1
#
_cell.length_a   1.000
_cell.length_b   1.000
_cell.length_c   1.000
_cell.angle_alpha   90.00
_cell.angle_beta   90.00
_cell.angle_gamma   90.00
#
_symmetry.space_group_name_H-M   'P 1'
#
loop_
_entity.id
_entity.type
_entity.pdbx_description
1 polymer ?
#
loop_
_entity_poly.entity_id
_entity_poly.type
_entity_poly.pdbx_seq_one_letter_code
_entity_poly.pdbx_strand_id
1 'polypeptide(L)'
;MPAIILKKILHTVFVAGSLLLLSGATFAQQIVNDSISIAIAPEYDRVGKLHRIFLGSHNRVLWATPVKLRVLHLSAEKGGLKIAQLGGGMQTKSLRLSDPTGQEWVLRTLQKYPDRKLPDNLKQTIA
;
A
#
# COMPACT_ATOMS: atom_id res chain seq x y z
N MET A 1 -33.99 38.35 -29.14
CA MET A 1 -32.98 37.87 -28.15
C MET A 1 -31.63 37.81 -28.84
N PRO A 2 -30.54 38.37 -28.26
CA PRO A 2 -29.27 38.51 -28.98
C PRO A 2 -28.58 37.15 -29.16
N ALA A 3 -28.17 36.84 -30.39
CA ALA A 3 -27.57 35.57 -30.81
C ALA A 3 -26.33 35.13 -29.99
N ILE A 4 -25.73 36.06 -29.26
CA ILE A 4 -24.59 35.85 -28.35
C ILE A 4 -24.98 34.98 -27.15
N ILE A 5 -26.20 35.17 -26.61
CA ILE A 5 -26.68 34.41 -25.44
C ILE A 5 -26.93 32.96 -25.82
N LEU A 6 -27.50 32.72 -27.01
CA LEU A 6 -27.77 31.37 -27.51
C LEU A 6 -26.48 30.58 -27.78
N LYS A 7 -25.45 31.23 -28.34
CA LYS A 7 -24.13 30.60 -28.54
C LYS A 7 -23.43 30.24 -27.22
N LYS A 8 -23.57 31.08 -26.18
CA LYS A 8 -23.02 30.80 -24.85
C LYS A 8 -23.72 29.61 -24.21
N ILE A 9 -25.05 29.55 -24.24
CA ILE A 9 -25.82 28.42 -23.70
C ILE A 9 -25.45 27.11 -24.43
N LEU A 10 -25.33 27.15 -25.76
CA LEU A 10 -24.95 25.97 -26.54
C LEU A 10 -23.54 25.47 -26.19
N HIS A 11 -22.58 26.38 -26.00
CA HIS A 11 -21.23 26.03 -25.55
C HIS A 11 -21.23 25.45 -24.14
N THR A 12 -21.98 26.04 -23.20
CA THR A 12 -22.03 25.55 -21.83
C THR A 12 -22.65 24.16 -21.76
N VAL A 13 -23.70 23.89 -22.54
CA VAL A 13 -24.32 22.55 -22.64
C VAL A 13 -23.36 21.55 -23.29
N PHE A 14 -22.63 21.95 -24.33
CA PHE A 14 -21.63 21.10 -24.97
C PHE A 14 -20.47 20.75 -24.03
N VAL A 15 -19.95 21.73 -23.28
CA VAL A 15 -18.88 21.52 -22.29
C VAL A 15 -19.37 20.66 -21.11
N ALA A 16 -20.57 20.91 -20.59
CA ALA A 16 -21.14 20.11 -19.51
C ALA A 16 -21.44 18.66 -19.94
N GLY A 17 -21.98 18.47 -21.16
CA GLY A 17 -22.20 17.15 -21.75
C GLY A 17 -20.89 16.39 -21.99
N SER A 18 -19.83 17.09 -22.41
CA SER A 18 -18.49 16.51 -22.58
C SER A 18 -17.88 16.08 -21.24
N LEU A 19 -18.09 16.85 -20.17
CA LEU A 19 -17.62 16.52 -18.83
C LEU A 19 -18.31 15.27 -18.26
N LEU A 20 -19.61 15.10 -18.54
CA LEU A 20 -20.39 13.92 -18.14
C LEU A 20 -20.01 12.65 -18.91
N LEU A 21 -19.46 12.77 -20.12
CA LEU A 21 -18.95 11.64 -20.89
C LEU A 21 -17.53 11.21 -20.47
N LEU A 22 -16.80 12.07 -19.74
CA LEU A 22 -15.46 11.78 -19.22
C LEU A 22 -15.45 11.15 -17.82
N SER A 23 -16.60 10.96 -17.16
CA SER A 23 -16.67 10.18 -15.91
C SER A 23 -16.51 8.69 -16.21
N GLY A 24 -15.29 8.28 -16.56
CA GLY A 24 -14.92 6.87 -16.66
C GLY A 24 -15.16 6.17 -15.34
N ALA A 25 -15.77 4.99 -15.39
CA ALA A 25 -15.99 4.15 -14.22
C ALA A 25 -14.65 3.92 -13.50
N THR A 26 -14.52 4.44 -12.30
CA THR A 26 -13.40 4.12 -11.42
C THR A 26 -13.53 2.66 -11.02
N PHE A 27 -12.77 1.80 -11.68
CA PHE A 27 -12.62 0.42 -11.23
C PHE A 27 -11.78 0.42 -9.96
N ALA A 28 -12.42 0.18 -8.82
CA ALA A 28 -11.71 -0.20 -7.61
C ALA A 28 -11.03 -1.55 -7.85
N GLN A 29 -9.83 -1.72 -7.30
CA GLN A 29 -9.07 -2.96 -7.46
C GLN A 29 -9.83 -4.11 -6.79
N GLN A 30 -10.43 -4.98 -7.62
CA GLN A 30 -11.15 -6.15 -7.14
C GLN A 30 -10.13 -7.26 -6.91
N ILE A 31 -9.83 -7.55 -5.64
CA ILE A 31 -9.02 -8.70 -5.28
C ILE A 31 -9.90 -9.94 -5.43
N VAL A 32 -9.69 -10.69 -6.51
CA VAL A 32 -10.49 -11.88 -6.84
C VAL A 32 -10.07 -13.11 -6.03
N ASN A 33 -8.81 -13.16 -5.58
CA ASN A 33 -8.23 -14.31 -4.90
C ASN A 33 -8.18 -14.10 -3.38
N ASP A 34 -8.42 -15.16 -2.61
CA ASP A 34 -8.29 -15.19 -1.15
C ASP A 34 -6.84 -15.10 -0.65
N SER A 35 -5.88 -15.21 -1.57
CA SER A 35 -4.46 -15.33 -1.29
C SER A 35 -3.60 -14.82 -2.44
N ILE A 36 -2.37 -14.43 -2.10
CA ILE A 36 -1.32 -13.99 -3.02
C ILE A 36 -0.04 -14.77 -2.72
N SER A 37 0.75 -15.06 -3.75
CA SER A 37 2.09 -15.62 -3.59
C SER A 37 3.12 -14.52 -3.85
N ILE A 38 3.93 -14.19 -2.85
CA ILE A 38 4.87 -13.08 -2.92
C ILE A 38 6.10 -13.34 -2.03
N ALA A 39 7.28 -12.90 -2.47
CA ALA A 39 8.47 -12.83 -1.64
C ALA A 39 8.50 -11.49 -0.87
N ILE A 40 8.88 -11.50 0.40
CA ILE A 40 8.73 -10.31 1.26
C ILE A 40 9.70 -9.19 0.88
N ALA A 41 10.97 -9.53 0.60
CA ALA A 41 12.02 -8.58 0.23
C ALA A 41 13.08 -9.27 -0.65
N PRO A 42 12.75 -9.64 -1.90
CA PRO A 42 13.67 -10.36 -2.79
C PRO A 42 14.95 -9.59 -3.11
N GLU A 43 14.96 -8.27 -2.95
CA GLU A 43 16.14 -7.41 -3.03
C GLU A 43 17.27 -7.82 -2.11
N TYR A 44 16.98 -8.39 -0.93
CA TYR A 44 18.01 -8.77 0.02
C TYR A 44 18.92 -9.89 -0.51
N ASP A 45 18.44 -10.71 -1.44
CA ASP A 45 19.23 -11.77 -2.06
C ASP A 45 19.91 -11.33 -3.37
N ARG A 46 19.63 -10.11 -3.87
CA ARG A 46 20.28 -9.52 -5.05
C ARG A 46 21.65 -8.93 -4.72
N VAL A 47 22.56 -9.77 -4.23
CA VAL A 47 23.94 -9.40 -3.87
C VAL A 47 24.99 -10.28 -4.56
N GLY A 48 26.11 -9.66 -4.94
CA GLY A 48 27.23 -10.33 -5.62
C GLY A 48 28.04 -11.27 -4.70
N LYS A 49 28.90 -12.11 -5.32
CA LYS A 49 29.72 -13.09 -4.60
C LYS A 49 30.66 -12.45 -3.57
N LEU A 50 31.29 -11.32 -3.91
CA LEU A 50 32.17 -10.59 -2.99
C LEU A 50 31.42 -10.13 -1.74
N HIS A 51 30.21 -9.56 -1.88
CA HIS A 51 29.37 -9.19 -0.75
C HIS A 51 29.09 -10.40 0.16
N ARG A 52 28.77 -11.56 -0.42
CA ARG A 52 28.51 -12.79 0.36
C ARG A 52 29.75 -13.33 1.06
N ILE A 53 30.95 -13.13 0.52
CA ILE A 53 32.21 -13.50 1.17
C ILE A 53 32.46 -12.63 2.40
N PHE A 54 32.31 -11.31 2.28
CA PHE A 54 32.60 -10.39 3.38
C PHE A 54 31.47 -10.30 4.43
N LEU A 55 30.21 -10.35 4.01
CA LEU A 55 29.02 -10.13 4.86
C LEU A 55 28.14 -11.38 5.00
N GLY A 56 28.64 -12.55 4.59
CA GLY A 56 27.95 -13.84 4.68
C GLY A 56 26.69 -13.94 3.81
N SER A 57 26.02 -15.11 3.83
CA SER A 57 24.73 -15.32 3.13
C SER A 57 23.51 -14.99 3.97
N HIS A 58 23.55 -15.18 5.30
CA HIS A 58 22.43 -14.94 6.22
C HIS A 58 21.11 -15.57 5.72
N ASN A 59 19.97 -14.99 6.12
CA ASN A 59 18.63 -15.45 5.74
C ASN A 59 18.16 -14.88 4.38
N ARG A 60 19.05 -14.36 3.53
CA ARG A 60 18.67 -13.64 2.30
C ARG A 60 17.78 -14.47 1.37
N VAL A 61 18.10 -15.75 1.20
CA VAL A 61 17.28 -16.69 0.43
C VAL A 61 15.87 -16.78 1.01
N LEU A 62 15.73 -16.89 2.34
CA LEU A 62 14.41 -16.96 3.00
C LEU A 62 13.57 -15.70 2.76
N TRP A 63 14.17 -14.52 2.70
CA TRP A 63 13.48 -13.27 2.38
C TRP A 63 13.07 -13.15 0.91
N ALA A 64 13.76 -13.88 0.02
CA ALA A 64 13.48 -13.96 -1.41
C ALA A 64 12.56 -15.13 -1.80
N THR A 65 12.31 -16.09 -0.91
CA THR A 65 11.40 -17.22 -1.16
C THR A 65 9.95 -16.72 -1.23
N PRO A 66 9.23 -16.95 -2.34
CA PRO A 66 7.80 -16.65 -2.42
C PRO A 66 7.01 -17.50 -1.42
N VAL A 67 6.13 -16.85 -0.66
CA VAL A 67 5.22 -17.51 0.29
C VAL A 67 3.77 -17.15 -0.04
N LYS A 68 2.88 -18.12 0.13
CA LYS A 68 1.44 -17.92 -0.03
C LYS A 68 0.88 -17.25 1.22
N LEU A 69 0.32 -16.06 1.07
CA LEU A 69 -0.27 -15.27 2.14
C LEU A 69 -1.75 -15.02 1.84
N ARG A 70 -2.59 -15.09 2.87
CA ARG A 70 -4.01 -14.74 2.73
C ARG A 70 -4.17 -13.23 2.56
N VAL A 71 -5.13 -12.84 1.76
CA VAL A 71 -5.57 -11.44 1.68
C VAL A 71 -6.42 -11.16 2.93
N LEU A 72 -6.10 -10.06 3.62
CA LEU A 72 -6.83 -9.64 4.81
C LEU A 72 -7.90 -8.62 4.42
N HIS A 73 -9.17 -9.02 4.49
CA HIS A 73 -10.30 -8.12 4.23
C HIS A 73 -10.84 -7.56 5.54
N LEU A 74 -10.44 -6.34 5.93
CA LEU A 74 -10.82 -5.73 7.22
C LEU A 74 -12.34 -5.77 7.48
N SER A 75 -13.17 -5.57 6.46
CA SER A 75 -14.63 -5.62 6.58
C SER A 75 -15.20 -6.99 6.95
N ALA A 76 -14.50 -8.08 6.64
CA ALA A 76 -14.94 -9.45 6.92
C ALA A 76 -14.27 -10.04 8.18
N GLU A 77 -13.05 -9.62 8.48
CA GLU A 77 -12.29 -10.12 9.62
C GLU A 77 -12.96 -9.72 10.94
N LYS A 78 -13.11 -10.68 11.86
CA LYS A 78 -13.62 -10.45 13.22
C LYS A 78 -14.95 -9.68 13.27
N GLY A 79 -15.81 -9.84 12.25
CA GLY A 79 -17.09 -9.13 12.16
C GLY A 79 -17.00 -7.70 11.64
N GLY A 80 -15.83 -7.26 11.18
CA GLY A 80 -15.59 -5.93 10.62
C GLY A 80 -14.63 -5.11 11.45
N LEU A 81 -13.33 -5.27 11.20
CA LEU A 81 -12.27 -4.48 11.81
C LEU A 81 -12.30 -3.03 11.30
N LYS A 82 -12.27 -2.09 12.23
CA LYS A 82 -12.11 -0.66 11.94
C LYS A 82 -10.73 -0.19 12.36
N ILE A 83 -10.16 0.73 11.57
CA ILE A 83 -8.89 1.37 11.90
C ILE A 83 -9.10 2.37 13.02
N ALA A 84 -8.46 2.11 14.17
CA ALA A 84 -8.51 2.99 15.32
C ALA A 84 -7.33 3.97 15.30
N GLN A 85 -6.11 3.49 15.04
CA GLN A 85 -4.91 4.32 15.11
C GLN A 85 -3.76 3.79 14.25
N LEU A 86 -3.02 4.69 13.63
CA LEU A 86 -1.67 4.39 13.15
C LEU A 86 -0.70 4.40 14.33
N GLY A 87 0.21 3.43 14.37
CA GLY A 87 1.22 3.30 15.40
C GLY A 87 2.53 2.75 14.86
N GLY A 88 3.28 2.13 15.76
CA GLY A 88 4.59 1.58 15.48
C GLY A 88 5.68 2.45 16.09
N GLY A 89 6.84 1.85 16.27
CA GLY A 89 7.98 2.52 16.88
C GLY A 89 8.87 3.19 15.85
N MET A 90 10.13 3.32 16.22
CA MET A 90 11.15 3.95 15.40
C MET A 90 11.62 3.09 14.23
N GLN A 91 11.22 1.82 14.21
CA GLN A 91 11.65 0.80 13.24
C GLN A 91 10.48 -0.02 12.67
N THR A 92 9.26 0.19 13.16
CA THR A 92 8.09 -0.61 12.80
C THR A 92 6.91 0.30 12.52
N LYS A 93 6.01 -0.14 11.63
CA LYS A 93 4.70 0.49 11.45
C LYS A 93 3.65 -0.48 11.98
N SER A 94 2.70 0.02 12.74
CA SER A 94 1.57 -0.79 13.19
C SER A 94 0.25 -0.08 12.95
N LEU A 95 -0.83 -0.86 12.91
CA LEU A 95 -2.19 -0.41 12.76
C LEU A 95 -2.98 -1.02 13.91
N ARG A 96 -3.51 -0.18 14.80
CA ARG A 96 -4.45 -0.60 15.82
C ARG A 96 -5.84 -0.66 15.20
N LEU A 97 -6.54 -1.75 15.47
CA LEU A 97 -7.85 -2.05 14.93
C LEU A 97 -8.79 -2.38 16.08
N SER A 98 -10.07 -2.12 15.90
CA SER A 98 -11.13 -2.54 16.83
C SER A 98 -12.18 -3.35 16.08
N ASP A 99 -12.65 -4.43 16.68
CA ASP A 99 -13.81 -5.16 16.17
C ASP A 99 -15.13 -4.59 16.75
N PRO A 100 -16.31 -5.05 16.27
CA PRO A 100 -17.60 -4.54 16.74
C PRO A 100 -17.89 -4.81 18.22
N THR A 101 -17.18 -5.75 18.85
CA THR A 101 -17.33 -6.06 20.28
C THR A 101 -16.51 -5.11 21.16
N GLY A 102 -15.67 -4.26 20.55
CA GLY A 102 -14.76 -3.35 21.24
C GLY A 102 -13.39 -3.96 21.54
N GLN A 103 -13.12 -5.20 21.12
CA GLN A 103 -11.81 -5.83 21.29
C GLN A 103 -10.79 -5.22 20.33
N GLU A 104 -9.62 -4.90 20.86
CA GLU A 104 -8.51 -4.33 20.09
C GLU A 104 -7.60 -5.39 19.49
N TRP A 105 -7.09 -5.09 18.29
CA TRP A 105 -6.18 -5.92 17.51
C TRP A 105 -5.04 -5.06 16.96
N VAL A 106 -3.88 -5.68 16.68
CA VAL A 106 -2.73 -4.97 16.11
C VAL A 106 -2.18 -5.71 14.90
N LEU A 107 -2.12 -5.02 13.76
CA LEU A 107 -1.29 -5.41 12.63
C LEU A 107 0.04 -4.69 12.68
N ARG A 108 1.12 -5.36 12.31
CA ARG A 108 2.48 -4.79 12.30
C ARG A 108 3.24 -5.23 11.07
N THR A 109 4.10 -4.36 10.54
CA THR A 109 5.02 -4.71 9.46
C THR A 109 6.03 -5.76 9.90
N LEU A 110 6.33 -6.69 8.98
CA LEU A 110 7.43 -7.65 9.14
C LEU A 110 8.79 -6.97 8.91
N GLN A 111 8.90 -6.17 7.84
CA GLN A 111 10.09 -5.37 7.54
C GLN A 111 10.29 -4.23 8.56
N LYS A 112 11.57 -3.92 8.82
CA LYS A 112 11.99 -2.79 9.65
C LYS A 112 12.27 -1.56 8.79
N TYR A 113 11.94 -0.38 9.32
CA TYR A 113 12.08 0.91 8.63
C TYR A 113 12.91 1.88 9.49
N PRO A 114 14.25 1.80 9.43
CA PRO A 114 15.14 2.61 10.26
C PRO A 114 15.18 4.10 9.91
N ASP A 115 14.73 4.44 8.72
CA ASP A 115 14.81 5.77 8.12
C ASP A 115 14.20 6.87 9.01
N ARG A 116 13.25 6.52 9.90
CA ARG A 116 12.65 7.48 10.84
C ARG A 116 13.66 8.07 11.83
N LYS A 117 14.79 7.41 12.10
CA LYS A 117 15.86 7.91 12.98
C LYS A 117 17.06 8.47 12.23
N LEU A 118 17.22 8.09 10.98
CA LEU A 118 18.45 8.41 10.25
C LEU A 118 18.37 9.86 9.73
N PRO A 119 19.44 10.65 9.88
CA PRO A 119 19.64 11.87 9.12
C PRO A 119 19.45 11.61 7.63
N ASP A 120 18.97 12.61 6.87
CA ASP A 120 18.63 12.43 5.46
C ASP A 120 19.80 11.90 4.62
N ASN A 121 21.03 12.30 4.95
CA ASN A 121 22.26 11.84 4.28
C ASN A 121 22.64 10.39 4.59
N LEU A 122 21.98 9.74 5.56
CA LEU A 122 22.21 8.34 5.94
C LEU A 122 21.03 7.43 5.59
N LYS A 123 19.93 7.98 5.08
CA LYS A 123 18.84 7.16 4.56
C LYS A 123 19.33 6.42 3.32
N GLN A 124 19.06 5.12 3.26
CA GLN A 124 19.39 4.26 2.11
C GLN A 124 20.89 4.08 1.80
N THR A 125 21.82 4.51 2.68
CA THR A 125 23.27 4.34 2.44
C THR A 125 23.80 2.99 2.94
N ILE A 126 23.24 2.46 4.02
CA ILE A 126 23.53 1.11 4.52
C ILE A 126 22.23 0.49 5.07
N ALA A 127 21.58 -0.34 4.25
CA ALA A 127 20.52 -1.27 4.63
C ALA A 127 20.46 -2.42 3.63
#